data_AF-A0A7J4I361-F1
#
_entry.id   AF-A0A7J4I361-F1
#
_cell.length_a   1.000
_cell.length_b   1.000
_cell.length_c   1.000
_cell.angle_alpha   90.00
_cell.angle_beta   90.00
_cell.angle_gamma   90.00
#
_symmetry.space_group_name_H-M   'P 1'
#
loop_
_entity.id
_entity.type
_entity.pdbx_description
1 polymer ?
#
loop_
_entity_poly.entity_id
_entity_poly.type
_entity_poly.pdbx_seq_one_letter_code
_entity_poly.pdbx_strand_id
1 'polypeptide(L)' 'MPDENNAEIFYYQCMLCGHKLESNIVTEDCPKCNSTSSLAKISDWRFF' A
#
# COMPACT_ATOMS: atom_id res chain seq x y z
N MET A 1 15.66 -6.95 -24.03
CA MET A 1 14.76 -7.78 -23.20
C MET A 1 14.53 -6.95 -21.95
N PRO A 2 13.33 -6.41 -21.68
CA PRO A 2 13.12 -5.64 -20.46
C PRO A 2 13.01 -6.60 -19.28
N ASP A 3 13.93 -6.42 -18.32
CA ASP A 3 14.09 -7.16 -17.07
C ASP A 3 12.79 -7.37 -16.29
N GLU A 4 12.59 -8.62 -15.89
CA GLU A 4 11.56 -9.16 -14.98
C GLU A 4 11.59 -8.59 -13.54
N ASN A 5 12.36 -7.54 -13.26
CA ASN A 5 12.64 -7.03 -11.91
C ASN A 5 12.01 -5.66 -11.58
N ASN A 6 11.11 -5.15 -12.41
CA ASN A 6 10.45 -3.86 -12.17
C ASN A 6 9.04 -4.06 -11.61
N ALA A 7 8.91 -4.80 -10.49
CA ALA A 7 7.65 -4.82 -9.77
C ALA A 7 7.42 -3.42 -9.17
N GLU A 8 6.47 -2.67 -9.71
CA GLU A 8 6.09 -1.36 -9.16
C GLU A 8 5.59 -1.57 -7.72
N ILE A 9 6.46 -1.24 -6.77
CA ILE A 9 6.13 -1.26 -5.35
C ILE A 9 5.22 -0.06 -5.08
N PHE A 10 4.03 -0.32 -4.55
CA PHE A 10 3.10 0.71 -4.12
C PHE A 10 3.05 0.78 -2.61
N TYR A 11 2.91 2.00 -2.09
CA TYR A 11 2.74 2.27 -0.68
C TYR A 11 1.28 2.54 -0.42
N TYR A 12 0.72 1.88 0.58
CA TYR A 12 -0.65 2.06 1.03
C TYR A 12 -0.65 2.50 2.48
N GLN A 13 -1.58 3.37 2.84
CA GLN A 13 -1.85 3.75 4.21
C GLN A 13 -3.31 3.47 4.55
N CYS A 14 -3.52 2.79 5.66
CA CYS A 14 -4.85 2.60 6.20
C CYS A 14 -5.36 3.92 6.79
N MET A 15 -6.46 4.44 6.26
CA MET A 15 -7.09 5.69 6.71
C MET A 15 -7.78 5.54 8.07
N LEU A 16 -8.01 4.31 8.54
CA LEU A 16 -8.66 4.05 9.84
C LEU A 16 -7.65 3.92 10.98
N CYS A 17 -6.59 3.14 10.78
CA CYS A 17 -5.62 2.83 11.85
C CYS A 17 -4.21 3.41 11.61
N GLY A 18 -4.00 4.09 10.48
CA GLY A 18 -2.72 4.69 10.10
C GLY A 18 -1.63 3.71 9.68
N HIS A 19 -1.94 2.41 9.55
CA HIS A 19 -0.95 1.39 9.20
C HIS A 19 -0.43 1.58 7.77
N LYS A 20 0.89 1.59 7.61
CA LYS A 20 1.57 1.70 6.31
C LYS A 20 1.91 0.29 5.80
N LEU A 21 1.60 0.01 4.54
CA LEU A 21 1.84 -1.27 3.87
C LEU A 21 2.61 -1.00 2.58
N GLU A 22 3.69 -1.73 2.36
CA GLU A 22 4.41 -1.77 1.09
C GLU A 22 3.97 -3.03 0.35
N SER A 23 3.38 -2.89 -0.84
CA SER A 23 2.94 -4.03 -1.64
C SER A 23 3.02 -3.73 -3.13
N ASN A 24 3.46 -4.72 -3.90
CA ASN A 24 3.42 -4.72 -5.37
C ASN A 24 2.06 -5.16 -5.92
N ILE A 25 1.08 -5.47 -5.05
CA ILE A 25 -0.26 -5.91 -5.41
C ILE A 25 -1.27 -4.92 -4.82
N VAL A 26 -2.38 -4.68 -5.51
CA VAL A 26 -3.48 -3.87 -4.98
C VAL A 26 -4.19 -4.66 -3.88
N THR A 27 -4.08 -4.18 -2.64
CA THR A 27 -4.73 -4.81 -1.48
C THR A 27 -5.88 -3.93 -0.99
N GLU A 28 -7.07 -4.50 -0.86
CA GLU A 28 -8.26 -3.75 -0.41
C GLU A 28 -8.42 -3.74 1.11
N ASP A 29 -7.93 -4.78 1.79
CA ASP A 29 -8.08 -4.97 3.23
C ASP A 29 -6.82 -4.60 4.01
N CYS A 30 -7.00 -3.88 5.12
CA CYS A 30 -5.88 -3.57 6.01
C CYS A 30 -5.52 -4.80 6.88
N PRO A 31 -4.26 -5.29 6.85
CA PRO A 31 -3.84 -6.46 7.63
C PRO A 31 -3.80 -6.21 9.15
N LYS A 32 -3.87 -4.94 9.59
CA LYS A 32 -3.82 -4.58 11.01
C LYS A 32 -5.19 -4.49 11.66
N CYS A 33 -6.18 -3.98 10.94
CA CYS A 33 -7.52 -3.71 11.48
C CYS A 33 -8.63 -4.46 10.75
N ASN A 34 -8.29 -5.31 9.78
CA ASN A 34 -9.21 -6.12 8.98
C ASN A 34 -10.37 -5.33 8.36
N SER A 35 -10.15 -4.02 8.14
CA SER A 35 -11.16 -3.15 7.56
C SER A 35 -11.02 -3.12 6.05
N THR A 36 -12.14 -3.33 5.36
CA THR A 36 -12.25 -3.39 3.91
C THR A 36 -12.25 -2.00 3.30
N SER A 37 -11.68 -1.85 2.11
CA SER A 37 -11.54 -0.58 1.36
C SER A 37 -10.96 0.57 2.18
N SER A 38 -10.11 0.25 3.15
CA SER A 38 -9.59 1.22 4.12
C SER A 38 -8.17 1.69 3.77
N LEU A 39 -7.56 1.10 2.74
CA LEU A 39 -6.21 1.38 2.29
C LEU A 39 -6.23 2.40 1.14
N ALA A 40 -5.56 3.54 1.33
CA ALA A 40 -5.33 4.54 0.30
C ALA A 40 -3.90 4.42 -0.23
N LYS A 41 -3.73 4.42 -1.55
CA LYS A 41 -2.41 4.45 -2.18
C LYS A 41 -1.77 5.82 -1.92
N ILE A 42 -0.60 5.81 -1.28
CA ILE A 42 0.21 7.00 -1.05
C ILE A 42 1.41 6.96 -1.99
N SER A 43 1.62 8.05 -2.72
CA SER A 43 2.83 8.23 -3.55
C SER A 43 3.94 8.91 -2.76
N ASP A 44 3.55 9.65 -1.72
CA ASP A 44 4.45 10.38 -0.85
C ASP A 44 4.28 9.89 0.59
N TRP A 45 5.29 9.18 1.07
CA TRP A 45 5.36 8.53 2.38
C TRP A 45 6.26 9.32 3.34
N ARG A 46 6.80 10.45 2.84
CA ARG A 46 7.85 11.25 3.47
C ARG A 46 7.30 12.49 4.18
N PHE A 47 6.03 12.84 3.92
CA PHE A 47 5.36 14.00 4.48
C PHE A 47 4.29 13.68 5.56
N PHE A 48 4.22 12.43 6.05
CA PHE A 48 3.38 11.99 7.19
C PHE A 48 4.15 11.23 8.28
#